data_AF-A0A6N3F748-F1
#
_entry.id   AF-A0A6N3F748-F1
#
_cell.length_a   1.000
_cell.length_b   1.000
_cell.length_c   1.000
_cell.angle_alpha   90.00
_cell.angle_beta   90.00
_cell.angle_gamma   90.00
#
_symmetry.space_group_name_H-M   'P 1'
#
loop_
_entity.id
_entity.type
_entity.pdbx_description
1 polymer ?
#
loop_
_entity_poly.entity_id
_entity_poly.type
_entity_poly.pdbx_seq_one_letter_code
_entity_poly.pdbx_strand_id
1 'polypeptide(L)'
;MNRIIQSFLDIHKTEYSIENWENEVAFEHFINKCIVNKYSNERFDPSDIMTDPGKKGLDGVAICINGRIVNSIDEMEAIFQGSTSVEARFVFIQTKTSEKFDGGEIGNFLYGVRAFFSEPSIRPVTNEKMENLIKIKDAIYTHSIDMEHSPILDVYYVCCGKWDEGNGLSNRIQLDLKP
;
A
#
# COMPACT_ATOMS: atom_id res chain seq x y z
N MET A 1 15.44 -6.58 -13.69
CA MET A 1 15.98 -5.84 -12.52
C MET A 1 17.46 -5.58 -12.73
N ASN A 2 17.89 -4.32 -12.62
CA ASN A 2 19.30 -3.97 -12.84
C ASN A 2 20.19 -4.33 -11.62
N ARG A 3 21.51 -4.32 -11.79
CA ARG A 3 22.49 -4.70 -10.74
C ARG A 3 22.43 -3.83 -9.49
N ILE A 4 22.06 -2.55 -9.63
CA ILE A 4 21.97 -1.62 -8.51
C ILE A 4 20.80 -2.00 -7.61
N ILE A 5 19.62 -2.21 -8.20
CA ILE A 5 18.42 -2.63 -7.46
C ILE A 5 18.65 -4.01 -6.82
N GLN A 6 19.27 -4.95 -7.55
CA GLN A 6 19.62 -6.27 -7.01
C GLN A 6 20.51 -6.13 -5.77
N SER A 7 21.54 -5.28 -5.80
CA SER A 7 22.43 -5.09 -4.65
C SER A 7 21.68 -4.52 -3.44
N PHE A 8 20.73 -3.59 -3.64
CA PHE A 8 19.91 -3.08 -2.53
C PHE A 8 18.97 -4.17 -1.97
N LEU A 9 18.39 -4.98 -2.86
CA LEU A 9 17.55 -6.10 -2.46
C LEU A 9 18.33 -7.13 -1.64
N ASP A 10 19.54 -7.49 -2.06
CA ASP A 10 20.38 -8.45 -1.34
C ASP A 10 20.74 -7.96 0.07
N ILE A 11 21.09 -6.67 0.21
CA ILE A 11 21.34 -6.05 1.52
C ILE A 11 20.08 -6.11 2.39
N HIS A 12 18.92 -5.77 1.82
CA HIS A 12 17.64 -5.81 2.52
C HIS A 12 17.28 -7.24 2.96
N LYS A 13 17.55 -8.25 2.12
CA LYS A 13 17.32 -9.65 2.47
C LYS A 13 18.15 -10.06 3.70
N THR A 14 19.42 -9.64 3.76
CA THR A 14 20.27 -9.90 4.93
C THR A 14 19.83 -9.11 6.16
N GLU A 15 19.45 -7.84 6.02
CA GLU A 15 18.98 -6.99 7.13
C GLU A 15 17.77 -7.61 7.85
N TYR A 16 16.85 -8.23 7.10
CA TYR A 16 15.64 -8.83 7.63
C TYR A 16 15.72 -10.35 7.79
N SER A 17 16.88 -10.97 7.55
CA SER A 17 17.07 -12.43 7.62
C SER A 17 16.08 -13.23 6.75
N ILE A 18 15.83 -12.73 5.53
CA ILE A 18 14.91 -13.30 4.52
C ILE A 18 15.65 -13.73 3.25
N GLU A 19 16.92 -14.11 3.35
CA GLU A 19 17.77 -14.52 2.22
C GLU A 19 17.16 -15.67 1.41
N ASN A 20 16.42 -16.55 2.09
CA ASN A 20 15.77 -17.72 1.52
C ASN A 20 14.42 -17.42 0.83
N TRP A 21 13.93 -16.18 0.88
CA TRP A 21 12.69 -15.81 0.19
C TRP A 21 12.92 -15.68 -1.32
N GLU A 22 11.87 -15.97 -2.09
CA GLU A 22 11.82 -15.66 -3.52
C GLU A 22 12.05 -14.17 -3.76
N ASN A 23 12.76 -13.83 -4.84
CA ASN A 23 13.17 -12.45 -5.08
C ASN A 23 11.99 -11.51 -5.30
N GLU A 24 10.90 -11.98 -5.91
CA GLU A 24 9.67 -11.21 -6.08
C GLU A 24 9.07 -10.82 -4.72
N VAL A 25 8.93 -11.77 -3.80
CA VAL A 25 8.36 -11.54 -2.46
C VAL A 25 9.28 -10.67 -1.61
N ALA A 26 10.60 -10.91 -1.68
CA ALA A 26 11.58 -10.05 -1.01
C ALA A 26 11.58 -8.62 -1.57
N PHE A 27 11.32 -8.46 -2.87
CA PHE A 27 11.20 -7.15 -3.51
C PHE A 27 9.94 -6.41 -3.06
N GLU A 28 8.81 -7.11 -2.95
CA GLU A 28 7.58 -6.56 -2.31
C GLU A 28 7.89 -6.04 -0.90
N HIS A 29 8.53 -6.87 -0.07
CA HIS A 29 8.95 -6.51 1.28
C HIS A 29 9.86 -5.26 1.31
N PHE A 30 10.82 -5.19 0.37
CA PHE A 30 11.75 -4.07 0.23
C PHE A 30 11.05 -2.76 -0.18
N ILE A 31 10.18 -2.81 -1.17
CA ILE A 31 9.49 -1.61 -1.65
C ILE A 31 8.47 -1.10 -0.62
N ASN A 32 7.78 -2.02 0.08
CA ASN A 32 6.91 -1.69 1.20
C ASN A 32 7.65 -0.89 2.29
N LYS A 33 8.86 -1.32 2.68
CA LYS A 33 9.75 -0.55 3.56
C LYS A 33 10.04 0.85 3.01
N CYS A 34 10.50 0.93 1.76
CA CYS A 34 10.95 2.18 1.16
C CYS A 34 9.84 3.24 1.04
N ILE A 35 8.62 2.80 0.71
CA ILE A 35 7.48 3.72 0.54
C ILE A 35 6.97 4.16 1.90
N VAL A 36 6.69 3.23 2.81
CA VAL A 36 5.99 3.56 4.05
C VAL A 36 6.89 4.29 5.05
N ASN A 37 8.21 4.15 4.97
CA ASN A 37 9.15 5.00 5.73
C ASN A 37 9.10 6.50 5.40
N LYS A 38 8.42 6.91 4.31
CA LYS A 38 8.15 8.33 4.04
C LYS A 38 7.07 8.91 4.97
N TYR A 39 6.25 8.04 5.54
CA TYR A 39 5.06 8.39 6.32
C TYR A 39 5.16 7.93 7.76
N SER A 40 5.82 6.80 8.02
CA SER A 40 6.05 6.29 9.36
C SER A 40 7.19 7.02 10.06
N ASN A 41 6.94 7.51 11.27
CA ASN A 41 7.94 8.04 12.20
C ASN A 41 8.62 6.92 13.02
N GLU A 42 8.09 5.70 12.93
CA GLU A 42 8.52 4.55 13.72
C GLU A 42 9.02 3.43 12.81
N ARG A 43 9.90 2.58 13.35
CA ARG A 43 10.30 1.36 12.65
C ARG A 43 9.14 0.37 12.65
N PHE A 44 9.00 -0.35 11.56
CA PHE A 44 7.99 -1.40 11.40
C PHE A 44 8.58 -2.58 10.62
N ASP A 45 7.92 -3.74 10.74
CA ASP A 45 8.21 -4.89 9.88
C ASP A 45 7.36 -4.77 8.60
N PRO A 46 7.96 -4.69 7.40
CA PRO A 46 7.18 -4.64 6.16
C PRO A 46 6.25 -5.83 5.96
N SER A 47 6.50 -6.96 6.61
CA SER A 47 5.58 -8.11 6.65
C SER A 47 4.20 -7.76 7.24
N ASP A 48 4.14 -6.78 8.14
CA ASP A 48 2.89 -6.34 8.77
C ASP A 48 1.94 -5.71 7.75
N ILE A 49 2.47 -5.08 6.70
CA ILE A 49 1.67 -4.40 5.67
C ILE A 49 1.57 -5.18 4.36
N MET A 50 2.36 -6.24 4.19
CA MET A 50 2.26 -7.13 3.02
C MET A 50 0.89 -7.82 2.98
N THR A 51 0.31 -7.94 1.80
CA THR A 51 -0.92 -8.72 1.62
C THR A 51 -0.64 -10.21 1.50
N ASP A 52 -1.64 -11.05 1.79
CA ASP A 52 -1.47 -12.50 1.69
C ASP A 52 -1.06 -12.96 0.28
N PRO A 53 -0.21 -14.00 0.16
CA PRO A 53 0.21 -14.57 -1.11
C PRO A 53 -0.98 -14.94 -2.02
N GLY A 54 -0.86 -14.66 -3.32
CA GLY A 54 -1.87 -15.02 -4.31
C GLY A 54 -2.99 -13.99 -4.51
N LYS A 55 -3.02 -12.90 -3.74
CA LYS A 55 -3.82 -11.71 -4.04
C LYS A 55 -3.19 -11.00 -5.24
N LYS A 56 -3.84 -11.08 -6.40
CA LYS A 56 -3.40 -10.30 -7.57
C LYS A 56 -3.84 -8.86 -7.40
N GLY A 57 -2.90 -7.92 -7.53
CA GLY A 57 -3.21 -6.51 -7.69
C GLY A 57 -2.95 -5.63 -6.46
N LEU A 58 -2.57 -6.19 -5.31
CA LEU A 58 -2.10 -5.46 -4.13
C LEU A 58 -0.98 -6.27 -3.50
N ASP A 59 0.16 -5.66 -3.22
CA ASP A 59 1.29 -6.30 -2.53
C ASP A 59 1.52 -5.71 -1.13
N GLY A 60 1.06 -4.47 -0.90
CA GLY A 60 1.14 -3.79 0.38
C GLY A 60 -0.02 -2.84 0.61
N VAL A 61 -0.57 -2.84 1.82
CA VAL A 61 -1.58 -1.87 2.28
C VAL A 61 -1.21 -1.40 3.67
N ALA A 62 -1.03 -0.09 3.83
CA ALA A 62 -0.75 0.53 5.13
C ALA A 62 -1.77 1.63 5.44
N ILE A 63 -2.18 1.71 6.70
CA ILE A 63 -2.96 2.81 7.26
C ILE A 63 -2.04 3.57 8.20
N CYS A 64 -1.74 4.82 7.87
CA CYS A 64 -0.87 5.68 8.68
C CYS A 64 -1.70 6.79 9.33
N ILE A 65 -1.62 6.93 10.65
CA ILE A 65 -2.29 7.98 11.41
C ILE A 65 -1.25 8.73 12.24
N ASN A 66 -1.10 10.03 12.00
CA ASN A 66 -0.09 10.88 12.65
C ASN A 66 1.34 10.27 12.59
N GLY A 67 1.64 9.63 11.47
CA GLY A 67 2.92 8.97 11.21
C GLY A 67 3.15 7.65 11.95
N ARG A 68 2.09 7.00 12.44
CA ARG A 68 2.13 5.63 12.96
C ARG A 68 1.36 4.69 12.06
N ILE A 69 1.89 3.49 11.83
CA ILE A 69 1.16 2.43 11.13
C ILE A 69 0.15 1.82 12.11
N VAL A 70 -1.08 1.64 11.64
CA VAL A 70 -2.21 1.15 12.44
C VAL A 70 -2.72 -0.15 11.84
N ASN A 71 -2.74 -1.20 12.66
CA ASN A 71 -3.18 -2.54 12.29
C ASN A 71 -4.38 -3.03 13.12
N SER A 72 -4.86 -2.25 14.08
CA SER A 72 -6.06 -2.55 14.86
C SER A 72 -6.92 -1.32 15.12
N ILE A 73 -8.19 -1.55 15.47
CA ILE A 73 -9.11 -0.50 15.92
C ILE A 73 -8.60 0.14 17.22
N ASP A 74 -8.10 -0.66 18.16
CA ASP A 74 -7.61 -0.17 19.45
C ASP A 74 -6.43 0.81 19.28
N GLU A 75 -5.49 0.50 18.38
CA GLU A 75 -4.39 1.42 18.02
C GLU A 75 -4.92 2.72 17.38
N MET A 76 -5.90 2.60 16.50
CA MET A 76 -6.56 3.75 15.87
C MET A 76 -7.19 4.65 16.93
N GLU A 77 -8.05 4.10 17.79
CA GLU A 77 -8.77 4.83 18.84
C GLU A 77 -7.81 5.51 19.82
N ALA A 78 -6.72 4.83 20.20
CA ALA A 78 -5.71 5.40 21.08
C ALA A 78 -5.06 6.66 20.48
N ILE A 79 -4.82 6.68 19.16
CA ILE A 79 -4.25 7.86 18.49
C ILE A 79 -5.27 8.99 18.40
N PHE A 80 -6.53 8.68 18.06
CA PHE A 80 -7.60 9.68 17.97
C PHE A 80 -7.90 10.34 19.32
N GLN A 81 -7.95 9.56 20.41
CA GLN A 81 -8.18 10.09 21.76
C GLN A 81 -7.00 10.91 22.29
N GLY A 82 -5.78 10.60 21.86
CA GLY A 82 -4.55 11.24 22.33
C GLY A 82 -4.09 12.46 21.53
N SER A 83 -4.72 12.76 20.40
CA SER A 83 -4.27 13.79 19.45
C SER A 83 -5.26 14.96 19.37
N THR A 84 -4.76 16.19 19.27
CA THR A 84 -5.60 17.38 19.06
C THR A 84 -6.04 17.56 17.60
N SER A 85 -5.24 17.04 16.67
CA SER A 85 -5.53 16.97 15.24
C SER A 85 -5.05 15.61 14.73
N VAL A 86 -5.80 15.03 13.80
CA VAL A 86 -5.50 13.74 13.20
C VAL A 86 -5.36 13.87 11.68
N GLU A 87 -4.21 13.44 11.16
CA GLU A 87 -4.01 13.15 9.73
C GLU A 87 -4.03 11.64 9.53
N ALA A 88 -4.97 11.16 8.72
CA ALA A 88 -5.07 9.76 8.30
C ALA A 88 -4.67 9.60 6.83
N ARG A 89 -3.92 8.54 6.53
CA ARG A 89 -3.43 8.22 5.19
C ARG A 89 -3.56 6.73 4.90
N PHE A 90 -4.11 6.42 3.73
CA PHE A 90 -4.14 5.08 3.16
C PHE A 90 -3.07 4.97 2.08
N VAL A 91 -2.19 3.99 2.20
CA VAL A 91 -1.09 3.75 1.24
C VAL A 91 -1.26 2.38 0.62
N PHE A 92 -1.45 2.36 -0.70
CA PHE A 92 -1.56 1.13 -1.49
C PHE A 92 -0.34 0.96 -2.38
N ILE A 93 0.19 -0.26 -2.42
CA ILE A 93 1.43 -0.57 -3.12
C ILE A 93 1.22 -1.83 -3.97
N GLN A 94 1.56 -1.74 -5.25
CA GLN A 94 1.80 -2.86 -6.14
C GLN A 94 3.21 -2.75 -6.69
N THR A 95 3.91 -3.87 -6.72
CA THR A 95 5.30 -3.97 -7.15
C THR A 95 5.43 -4.98 -8.28
N LYS A 96 6.47 -4.80 -9.10
CA LYS A 96 6.90 -5.73 -10.14
C LYS A 96 8.42 -5.71 -10.26
N THR A 97 9.02 -6.89 -10.38
CA THR A 97 10.44 -7.03 -10.75
C THR A 97 10.68 -6.83 -12.26
N SER A 98 9.59 -6.70 -13.04
CA SER A 98 9.61 -6.46 -14.48
C SER A 98 10.23 -5.10 -14.84
N GLU A 99 10.76 -5.01 -16.05
CA GLU A 99 11.40 -3.78 -16.56
C GLU A 99 10.45 -2.91 -17.41
N LYS A 100 9.14 -3.17 -17.33
CA LYS A 100 8.12 -2.47 -18.10
C LYS A 100 6.90 -2.21 -17.23
N PHE A 101 6.24 -1.09 -17.51
CA PHE A 101 4.92 -0.80 -16.96
C PHE A 101 3.87 -1.54 -17.80
N ASP A 102 2.99 -2.28 -17.13
CA ASP A 102 1.88 -2.98 -17.78
C ASP A 102 0.56 -2.30 -17.42
N GLY A 103 -0.16 -1.82 -18.45
CA GLY A 103 -1.43 -1.16 -18.23
C GLY A 103 -2.48 -2.07 -17.61
N GLY A 104 -2.52 -3.36 -17.99
CA GLY A 104 -3.45 -4.34 -17.43
C GLY A 104 -3.26 -4.51 -15.94
N GLU A 105 -2.01 -4.64 -15.49
CA GLU A 105 -1.67 -4.71 -14.08
C GLU A 105 -2.00 -3.43 -13.32
N ILE A 106 -1.72 -2.25 -13.91
CA ILE A 106 -2.11 -0.97 -13.33
C ILE A 106 -3.64 -0.89 -13.17
N GLY A 107 -4.39 -1.32 -14.18
CA GLY A 107 -5.86 -1.36 -14.12
C GLY A 107 -6.37 -2.29 -13.02
N ASN A 108 -5.79 -3.48 -12.90
CA ASN A 108 -6.13 -4.43 -11.83
C ASN A 108 -5.80 -3.86 -10.43
N PHE A 109 -4.68 -3.15 -10.31
CA PHE A 109 -4.29 -2.48 -9.08
C PHE A 109 -5.30 -1.40 -8.68
N LEU A 110 -5.63 -0.50 -9.61
CA LEU A 110 -6.64 0.54 -9.37
C LEU A 110 -8.01 -0.04 -9.04
N TYR A 111 -8.40 -1.15 -9.69
CA TYR A 111 -9.60 -1.89 -9.33
C TYR A 111 -9.56 -2.39 -7.88
N GLY A 112 -8.44 -2.99 -7.45
CA GLY A 112 -8.25 -3.45 -6.07
C GLY A 112 -8.38 -2.32 -5.06
N VAL A 113 -7.79 -1.15 -5.35
CA VAL A 113 -7.95 0.05 -4.52
C VAL A 113 -9.42 0.48 -4.46
N ARG A 114 -10.13 0.58 -5.59
CA ARG A 114 -11.56 0.95 -5.61
C ARG A 114 -12.42 -0.04 -4.83
N ALA A 115 -12.16 -1.34 -4.97
CA ALA A 115 -12.86 -2.39 -4.24
C ALA A 115 -12.70 -2.25 -2.72
N PHE A 116 -11.52 -1.85 -2.23
CA PHE A 116 -11.30 -1.59 -0.81
C PHE A 116 -12.21 -0.48 -0.27
N PHE A 117 -12.46 0.56 -1.07
CA PHE A 117 -13.31 1.69 -0.70
C PHE A 117 -14.78 1.53 -1.10
N SER A 118 -15.15 0.48 -1.82
CA SER A 118 -16.52 0.28 -2.29
C SER A 118 -17.49 -0.06 -1.16
N GLU A 119 -18.79 0.11 -1.39
CA GLU A 119 -19.80 -0.35 -0.44
C GLU A 119 -19.77 -1.87 -0.25
N PRO A 120 -20.15 -2.38 0.94
CA PRO A 120 -20.18 -3.82 1.21
C PRO A 120 -21.02 -4.64 0.21
N SER A 121 -22.06 -4.03 -0.37
CA SER A 121 -22.97 -4.68 -1.32
C SER A 121 -22.32 -5.09 -2.64
N ILE A 122 -21.25 -4.40 -3.05
CA ILE A 122 -20.55 -4.60 -4.33
C ILE A 122 -19.08 -4.99 -4.15
N ARG A 123 -18.61 -5.06 -2.90
CA ARG A 123 -17.23 -5.40 -2.57
C ARG A 123 -16.99 -6.89 -2.81
N PRO A 124 -15.89 -7.28 -3.49
CA PRO A 124 -15.52 -8.68 -3.62
C PRO A 124 -15.15 -9.28 -2.26
N VAL A 125 -15.45 -10.57 -2.08
CA VAL A 125 -15.03 -11.32 -0.88
C VAL A 125 -13.51 -11.26 -0.76
N THR A 126 -13.01 -10.90 0.42
CA THR A 126 -11.59 -10.80 0.69
C THR A 126 -11.17 -11.63 1.92
N ASN A 127 -9.90 -11.53 2.33
CA ASN A 127 -9.34 -12.30 3.45
C ASN A 127 -9.46 -11.52 4.77
N GLU A 128 -9.20 -12.19 5.89
CA GLU A 128 -9.29 -11.61 7.23
C GLU A 128 -8.44 -10.35 7.40
N LYS A 129 -7.21 -10.35 6.88
CA LYS A 129 -6.32 -9.18 6.93
C LYS A 129 -6.92 -7.96 6.24
N MET A 130 -7.45 -8.12 5.04
CA MET A 130 -8.08 -7.03 4.30
C MET A 130 -9.40 -6.60 4.95
N GLU A 131 -10.21 -7.53 5.45
CA GLU A 131 -11.42 -7.19 6.21
C GLU A 131 -11.09 -6.38 7.47
N ASN A 132 -9.99 -6.69 8.16
CA ASN A 132 -9.53 -5.91 9.30
C ASN A 132 -9.14 -4.47 8.89
N LEU A 133 -8.36 -4.31 7.81
CA LEU A 133 -7.99 -2.99 7.29
C LEU A 133 -9.22 -2.18 6.82
N ILE A 134 -10.20 -2.83 6.22
CA ILE A 134 -11.48 -2.24 5.84
C ILE A 134 -12.23 -1.74 7.08
N LYS A 135 -12.29 -2.52 8.16
CA LYS A 135 -12.93 -2.09 9.42
C LYS A 135 -12.26 -0.85 9.98
N ILE A 136 -10.93 -0.80 9.96
CA ILE A 136 -10.16 0.36 10.41
C ILE A 136 -10.48 1.58 9.53
N LYS A 137 -10.48 1.42 8.21
CA LYS A 137 -10.89 2.46 7.25
C LYS A 137 -12.30 2.98 7.53
N ASP A 138 -13.27 2.09 7.73
CA ASP A 138 -14.66 2.46 8.03
C ASP A 138 -14.76 3.21 9.36
N ALA A 139 -14.02 2.78 10.39
CA ALA A 139 -13.97 3.46 11.67
C ALA A 139 -13.33 4.86 11.56
N ILE A 140 -12.22 5.01 10.81
CA ILE A 140 -11.62 6.33 10.52
C ILE A 140 -12.64 7.29 9.90
N TYR A 141 -13.50 6.81 8.99
CA TYR A 141 -14.55 7.65 8.39
C TYR A 141 -15.59 8.15 9.40
N THR A 142 -15.87 7.37 10.45
CA THR A 142 -16.76 7.81 11.54
C THR A 142 -16.16 8.91 12.41
N HIS A 143 -14.83 9.08 12.40
CA HIS A 143 -14.10 10.12 13.13
C HIS A 143 -13.72 11.32 12.25
N SER A 144 -14.42 11.55 11.14
CA SER A 144 -14.10 12.64 10.20
C SER A 144 -14.18 14.05 10.79
N ILE A 145 -14.89 14.25 11.90
CA ILE A 145 -14.95 15.53 12.62
C ILE A 145 -13.64 15.83 13.37
N ASP A 146 -12.90 14.79 13.77
CA ASP A 146 -11.64 14.90 14.52
C ASP A 146 -10.42 15.10 13.59
N MET A 147 -10.63 15.03 12.28
CA MET A 147 -9.58 15.15 11.26
C MET A 147 -9.51 16.57 10.69
N GLU A 148 -8.28 17.07 10.49
CA GLU A 148 -8.06 18.41 9.91
C GLU A 148 -8.44 18.47 8.43
N HIS A 149 -8.24 17.36 7.73
CA HIS A 149 -8.56 17.17 6.33
C HIS A 149 -9.15 15.78 6.09
N SER A 150 -9.81 15.59 4.94
CA SER A 150 -10.20 14.25 4.50
C SER A 150 -8.98 13.33 4.43
N PRO A 151 -9.12 12.02 4.75
CA PRO A 151 -8.03 11.07 4.64
C PRO A 151 -7.35 11.11 3.28
N ILE A 152 -6.03 10.99 3.28
CA ILE A 152 -5.22 11.05 2.07
C ILE A 152 -5.06 9.63 1.50
N LEU A 153 -5.21 9.49 0.18
CA LEU A 153 -4.97 8.23 -0.52
C LEU A 153 -3.72 8.35 -1.39
N ASP A 154 -2.69 7.58 -1.06
CA ASP A 154 -1.50 7.41 -1.89
C ASP A 154 -1.48 6.03 -2.54
N VAL A 155 -1.20 5.99 -3.83
CA VAL A 155 -1.25 4.77 -4.65
C VAL A 155 0.06 4.66 -5.43
N TYR A 156 0.79 3.57 -5.19
CA TYR A 156 2.13 3.34 -5.73
C TYR A 156 2.18 2.07 -6.58
N TYR A 157 2.36 2.23 -7.89
CA TYR A 157 2.75 1.13 -8.78
C TYR A 157 4.25 1.25 -9.07
N VAL A 158 5.03 0.26 -8.62
CA VAL A 158 6.49 0.28 -8.71
C VAL A 158 6.98 -0.85 -9.59
N CYS A 159 7.84 -0.56 -10.56
CA CYS A 159 8.57 -1.59 -11.29
C CYS A 159 10.05 -1.23 -11.49
N CYS A 160 10.84 -2.19 -11.96
CA CYS A 160 12.26 -1.97 -12.28
C CYS A 160 12.48 -1.25 -13.62
N GLY A 161 11.39 -0.91 -14.33
CA GLY A 161 11.42 -0.21 -15.61
C GLY A 161 11.63 1.29 -15.46
N LYS A 162 11.86 1.95 -16.61
CA LYS A 162 11.88 3.42 -16.70
C LYS A 162 10.53 3.90 -17.21
N TRP A 163 9.93 4.87 -16.52
CA TRP A 163 8.70 5.49 -16.99
C TRP A 163 8.94 6.23 -18.31
N ASP A 164 7.99 6.10 -19.23
CA ASP A 164 7.99 6.74 -20.53
C ASP A 164 6.66 7.47 -20.71
N GLU A 165 6.68 8.80 -20.73
CA GLU A 165 5.46 9.61 -20.92
C GLU A 165 4.75 9.33 -22.26
N GLY A 166 5.47 8.79 -23.25
CA GLY A 166 4.93 8.43 -24.56
C GLY A 166 4.23 7.06 -24.61
N ASN A 167 4.20 6.30 -23.50
CA ASN A 167 3.69 4.93 -23.49
C ASN A 167 2.14 4.83 -23.54
N GLY A 168 1.43 5.95 -23.47
CA GLY A 168 -0.03 6.02 -23.48
C GLY A 168 -0.72 5.58 -22.18
N LEU A 169 0.04 5.14 -21.17
CA LEU A 169 -0.50 4.68 -19.88
C LEU A 169 -1.01 5.84 -19.03
N SER A 170 -0.46 7.05 -19.14
CA SER A 170 -0.98 8.24 -18.44
C SER A 170 -2.45 8.50 -18.77
N ASN A 171 -2.81 8.42 -20.06
CA ASN A 171 -4.20 8.60 -20.50
C ASN A 171 -5.10 7.49 -19.96
N ARG A 172 -4.61 6.25 -19.96
CA ARG A 172 -5.34 5.12 -19.39
C ARG A 172 -5.60 5.31 -17.89
N ILE A 173 -4.57 5.66 -17.11
CA ILE A 173 -4.70 5.93 -15.68
C ILE A 173 -5.74 7.03 -15.44
N GLN A 174 -5.70 8.11 -16.21
CA GLN A 174 -6.69 9.20 -16.08
C GLN A 174 -8.13 8.74 -16.37
N LEU A 175 -8.33 7.83 -17.33
CA LEU A 175 -9.65 7.24 -17.59
C LEU A 175 -10.08 6.34 -16.44
N ASP A 176 -9.16 5.49 -15.96
CA ASP A 176 -9.40 4.57 -14.85
C ASP A 176 -9.61 5.30 -13.52
N LEU A 177 -9.16 6.56 -13.38
CA LEU A 177 -9.33 7.41 -12.20
C LEU A 177 -10.71 8.08 -12.11
N LYS A 178 -11.40 8.26 -13.25
CA LYS A 178 -12.74 8.88 -13.26
C LYS A 178 -13.75 8.00 -12.50
N PRO A 179 -14.70 8.63 -11.78
CA PRO A 179 -15.76 7.91 -11.09
C PRO A 179 -16.71 7.18 -12.04
#